data_AF-R1F9P1-F1
#
_entry.id   AF-R1F9P1-F1
#
_cell.length_a   1.000
_cell.length_b   1.000
_cell.length_c   1.000
_cell.angle_alpha   90.00
_cell.angle_beta   90.00
_cell.angle_gamma   90.00
#
_symmetry.space_group_name_H-M   'P 1'
#
loop_
_entity.id
_entity.type
_entity.pdbx_description
1 polymer ?
#
loop_
_entity_poly.entity_id
_entity_poly.type
_entity_poly.pdbx_seq_one_letter_code
_entity_poly.pdbx_strand_id
1 'polypeptide(L)'
;MSACLASGRSLSKLGLAMFAALCETQPLAPVTLISPVSIGSSLALALAGSTPGGSAEAELSRLLGAHEQIAEAIDGLLSSARGNGSGVSLRVANGVWAGTAVRPKFIESATRIHRAQAAPLPSSYEPVNSWVQSRTDGEVPKLLSGTPDPLTVSLLVSAVSFKGVWAERFERERTAEGAFWPLSPGAATASQPANFMRRKGAAWASPTVAALGGAAALRLDYGDADAVADSKGAGFCALFVLPAEAGEASLAATIAALRTAPSPVDTSAAPADPLSAALSTLRRREVDVSIPRFTAEWGASSLKTALRALGLLSAFDGSGQFLELSDEPDVHLDEVLHAARVEVNEEGTAAAAATVAEMGVRSLPPRPLELRFNRPFLLAVLHEETGTPLFVGRINSPQFS
;
A
#
# COMPACT_ATOMS: atom_id res chain seq x y z
N MET A 1 3.54 20.23 -11.63
CA MET A 1 4.59 19.27 -11.22
C MET A 1 5.00 19.43 -9.75
N SER A 2 5.46 20.61 -9.28
CA SER A 2 5.99 20.73 -7.89
C SER A 2 4.98 20.43 -6.77
N ALA A 3 3.70 20.78 -6.92
CA ALA A 3 2.66 20.53 -5.90
C ALA A 3 2.27 19.03 -5.80
N CYS A 4 2.04 18.37 -6.93
CA CYS A 4 1.74 16.93 -6.99
C CYS A 4 2.88 16.08 -6.39
N LEU A 5 4.14 16.47 -6.64
CA LEU A 5 5.31 15.85 -6.02
C LEU A 5 5.35 16.06 -4.50
N ALA A 6 4.99 17.25 -4.02
CA ALA A 6 4.93 17.53 -2.58
C ALA A 6 3.85 16.69 -1.89
N SER A 7 2.63 16.65 -2.44
CA SER A 7 1.54 15.81 -1.91
C SER A 7 1.86 14.32 -1.95
N GLY A 8 2.51 13.85 -3.03
CA GLY A 8 2.98 12.48 -3.14
C GLY A 8 4.00 12.10 -2.05
N ARG A 9 4.86 13.04 -1.65
CA ARG A 9 5.80 12.87 -0.53
C ARG A 9 5.09 12.87 0.82
N SER A 10 4.11 13.75 1.05
CA SER A 10 3.35 13.77 2.30
C SER A 10 2.61 12.43 2.50
N LEU A 11 1.96 11.91 1.45
CA LEU A 11 1.31 10.59 1.45
C LEU A 11 2.30 9.45 1.68
N SER A 12 3.48 9.51 1.06
CA SER A 12 4.56 8.54 1.28
C SER A 12 4.98 8.52 2.75
N LYS A 13 5.26 9.69 3.35
CA LYS A 13 5.68 9.81 4.75
C LYS A 13 4.63 9.27 5.72
N LEU A 14 3.37 9.68 5.55
CA LEU A 14 2.25 9.19 6.36
C LEU A 14 2.14 7.67 6.26
N GLY A 15 2.15 7.15 5.03
CA GLY A 15 2.08 5.71 4.75
C GLY A 15 3.18 4.92 5.43
N LEU A 16 4.43 5.35 5.27
CA LEU A 16 5.58 4.63 5.84
C LEU A 16 5.60 4.71 7.38
N ALA A 17 5.21 5.85 7.96
CA ALA A 17 5.07 5.97 9.41
C ALA A 17 3.97 5.05 9.96
N MET A 18 2.82 4.99 9.29
CA MET A 18 1.73 4.08 9.64
C MET A 18 2.14 2.61 9.50
N PHE A 19 2.78 2.25 8.38
CA PHE A 19 3.24 0.90 8.14
C PHE A 19 4.22 0.42 9.22
N ALA A 20 5.18 1.27 9.59
CA ALA A 20 6.13 0.98 10.66
C ALA A 20 5.41 0.80 12.01
N ALA A 21 4.51 1.71 12.38
CA ALA A 21 3.75 1.61 13.62
C ALA A 21 2.91 0.31 13.69
N LEU A 22 2.27 -0.07 12.60
CA LEU A 22 1.50 -1.33 12.51
C LEU A 22 2.40 -2.55 12.68
N CYS A 23 3.55 -2.57 12.00
CA CYS A 23 4.51 -3.66 12.12
C CYS A 23 5.09 -3.79 13.54
N GLU A 24 5.30 -2.68 14.24
CA GLU A 24 5.76 -2.66 15.65
C GLU A 24 4.71 -3.25 16.59
N THR A 25 3.42 -2.96 16.37
CA THR A 25 2.33 -3.53 17.19
C THR A 25 2.07 -5.01 16.92
N GLN A 26 2.45 -5.50 15.73
CA GLN A 26 2.21 -6.87 15.27
C GLN A 26 3.48 -7.44 14.60
N PRO A 27 4.59 -7.68 15.33
CA PRO A 27 5.89 -8.00 14.73
C PRO A 27 5.93 -9.32 13.96
N LEU A 28 5.06 -10.27 14.31
CA LEU A 28 5.02 -11.61 13.71
C LEU A 28 3.72 -11.90 12.93
N ALA A 29 2.90 -10.89 12.63
CA ALA A 29 1.70 -11.10 11.81
C ALA A 29 2.06 -11.67 10.43
N PRO A 30 1.28 -12.65 9.90
CA PRO A 30 1.57 -13.32 8.63
C PRO A 30 1.74 -12.35 7.45
N VAL A 31 0.85 -11.35 7.38
CA VAL A 31 0.91 -10.25 6.42
C VAL A 31 0.51 -8.96 7.13
N THR A 32 1.23 -7.88 6.84
CA THR A 32 0.77 -6.52 7.10
C THR A 32 0.84 -5.81 5.77
N LEU A 33 -0.28 -5.32 5.24
CA LEU A 33 -0.34 -4.68 3.92
C LEU A 33 -1.24 -3.47 4.00
N ILE A 34 -0.72 -2.30 3.65
CA ILE A 34 -1.50 -1.06 3.63
C ILE A 34 -1.39 -0.37 2.29
N SER A 35 -2.37 0.48 2.01
CA SER A 35 -2.30 1.47 0.94
C SER A 35 -2.28 2.89 1.51
N PRO A 36 -1.12 3.56 1.47
CA PRO A 36 -0.99 4.95 1.89
C PRO A 36 -1.95 5.89 1.16
N VAL A 37 -2.19 5.65 -0.14
CA VAL A 37 -3.11 6.41 -0.97
C VAL A 37 -4.56 6.25 -0.50
N SER A 38 -4.98 5.01 -0.26
CA SER A 38 -6.33 4.71 0.21
C SER A 38 -6.59 5.28 1.60
N ILE A 39 -5.63 5.12 2.51
CA ILE A 39 -5.70 5.66 3.87
C ILE A 39 -5.72 7.19 3.84
N GLY A 40 -4.82 7.82 3.11
CA GLY A 40 -4.78 9.28 2.96
C GLY A 40 -6.09 9.83 2.40
N SER A 41 -6.68 9.19 1.40
CA SER A 41 -8.00 9.56 0.88
C SER A 41 -9.10 9.40 1.93
N SER A 42 -9.09 8.33 2.75
CA SER A 42 -10.08 8.16 3.81
C SER A 42 -9.96 9.23 4.90
N LEU A 43 -8.73 9.60 5.29
CA LEU A 43 -8.49 10.66 6.25
C LEU A 43 -8.86 12.04 5.69
N ALA A 44 -8.72 12.25 4.38
CA ALA A 44 -9.21 13.46 3.72
C ALA A 44 -10.75 13.58 3.79
N LEU A 45 -11.48 12.46 3.75
CA LEU A 45 -12.93 12.46 4.00
C LEU A 45 -13.25 12.86 5.44
N ALA A 46 -12.51 12.33 6.40
CA ALA A 46 -12.67 12.73 7.81
C ALA A 46 -12.39 14.24 7.98
N LEU A 47 -11.34 14.75 7.34
CA LEU A 47 -10.99 16.17 7.39
C LEU A 47 -12.09 17.05 6.79
N ALA A 48 -12.67 16.66 5.65
CA ALA A 48 -13.79 17.37 5.04
C ALA A 48 -15.07 17.39 5.92
N GLY A 49 -15.19 16.44 6.86
CA GLY A 49 -16.30 16.36 7.81
C GLY A 49 -15.99 17.03 9.15
N SER A 50 -14.74 17.44 9.38
CA SER A 50 -14.30 18.01 10.64
C SER A 50 -14.80 19.44 10.83
N THR A 51 -14.96 19.85 12.08
CA THR A 51 -15.39 21.20 12.45
C THR A 51 -14.29 22.22 12.16
N PRO A 52 -14.57 23.28 11.39
CA PRO A 52 -13.61 24.34 11.09
C PRO A 52 -13.07 25.01 12.36
N GLY A 53 -11.75 25.16 12.45
CA GLY A 53 -11.02 25.65 13.62
C GLY A 53 -10.91 24.64 14.77
N GLY A 54 -11.36 23.40 14.57
CA GLY A 54 -11.37 22.35 15.61
C GLY A 54 -10.02 21.63 15.78
N SER A 55 -9.85 20.95 16.90
CA SER A 55 -8.64 20.16 17.18
C SER A 55 -8.48 18.99 16.21
N ALA A 56 -9.57 18.29 15.89
CA ALA A 56 -9.55 17.18 14.92
C ALA A 56 -9.12 17.64 13.52
N GLU A 57 -9.61 18.79 13.05
CA GLU A 57 -9.19 19.39 11.78
C GLU A 57 -7.67 19.66 11.78
N ALA A 58 -7.15 20.26 12.85
CA ALA A 58 -5.73 20.58 12.97
C ALA A 58 -4.85 19.32 13.03
N GLU A 59 -5.28 18.27 13.73
CA GLU A 59 -4.58 16.98 13.80
C GLU A 59 -4.58 16.25 12.44
N LEU A 60 -5.75 16.14 11.80
CA LEU A 60 -5.90 15.53 10.47
C LEU A 60 -5.09 16.28 9.40
N SER A 61 -5.15 17.61 9.42
CA SER A 61 -4.35 18.45 8.51
C SER A 61 -2.86 18.25 8.73
N ARG A 62 -2.41 18.13 9.98
CA ARG A 62 -0.99 17.86 10.29
C ARG A 62 -0.53 16.50 9.78
N LEU A 63 -1.39 15.48 9.91
CA LEU A 63 -1.09 14.12 9.46
C LEU A 63 -1.05 13.99 7.94
N LEU A 64 -2.01 14.62 7.27
CA LEU A 64 -2.10 14.62 5.82
C LEU A 64 -1.04 15.53 5.18
N GLY A 65 -0.65 16.62 5.85
CA GLY A 65 0.22 17.64 5.32
C GLY A 65 -0.56 18.71 4.55
N ALA A 66 -0.08 19.08 3.35
CA ALA A 66 -0.69 20.14 2.54
C ALA A 66 -2.06 19.72 1.96
N HIS A 67 -3.12 20.01 2.73
CA HIS A 67 -4.51 19.58 2.53
C HIS A 67 -5.07 19.79 1.11
N GLU A 68 -4.90 20.97 0.51
CA GLU A 68 -5.64 21.33 -0.71
C GLU A 68 -5.26 20.50 -1.96
N GLN A 69 -4.05 19.93 -2.00
CA GLN A 69 -3.53 19.27 -3.20
C GLN A 69 -3.51 17.74 -3.10
N ILE A 70 -3.87 17.16 -1.94
CA ILE A 70 -3.84 15.70 -1.75
C ILE A 70 -4.94 15.04 -2.56
N ALA A 71 -6.15 15.60 -2.56
CA ALA A 71 -7.24 15.09 -3.40
C ALA A 71 -6.84 15.15 -4.89
N GLU A 72 -6.28 16.27 -5.36
CA GLU A 72 -5.81 16.38 -6.75
C GLU A 72 -4.67 15.41 -7.07
N ALA A 73 -3.73 15.21 -6.14
CA ALA A 73 -2.61 14.28 -6.33
C ALA A 73 -3.08 12.82 -6.39
N ILE A 74 -4.03 12.45 -5.53
CA ILE A 74 -4.65 11.12 -5.56
C ILE A 74 -5.49 10.96 -6.84
N ASP A 75 -6.23 11.97 -7.28
CA ASP A 75 -7.00 11.92 -8.52
C ASP A 75 -6.09 11.79 -9.75
N GLY A 76 -4.97 12.51 -9.76
CA GLY A 76 -3.93 12.38 -10.79
C GLY A 76 -3.35 10.96 -10.82
N LEU A 77 -3.03 10.41 -9.66
CA LEU A 77 -2.53 9.04 -9.52
C LEU A 77 -3.55 7.97 -9.95
N LEU A 78 -4.82 8.12 -9.54
CA LEU A 78 -5.89 7.21 -9.94
C LEU A 78 -6.17 7.31 -11.44
N SER A 79 -6.04 8.50 -12.02
CA SER A 79 -6.20 8.73 -13.45
C SER A 79 -5.05 8.13 -14.26
N SER A 80 -3.80 8.23 -13.79
CA SER A 80 -2.65 7.59 -14.45
C SER A 80 -2.76 6.06 -14.43
N ALA A 81 -3.28 5.49 -13.33
CA ALA A 81 -3.56 4.06 -13.25
C ALA A 81 -4.65 3.61 -14.24
N ARG A 82 -5.63 4.47 -14.56
CA ARG A 82 -6.75 4.16 -15.48
C ARG A 82 -6.46 4.42 -16.95
N GLY A 83 -5.31 5.02 -17.30
CA GLY A 83 -4.95 5.32 -18.68
C GLY A 83 -4.77 4.04 -19.52
N ASN A 84 -5.21 4.06 -20.78
CA ASN A 84 -4.95 2.97 -21.72
C ASN A 84 -3.43 2.74 -21.84
N GLY A 85 -2.97 1.51 -21.56
CA GLY A 85 -1.57 1.11 -21.71
C GLY A 85 -0.73 1.08 -20.43
N SER A 86 -1.27 1.48 -19.27
CA SER A 86 -0.53 1.42 -17.98
C SER A 86 -0.19 -0.01 -17.53
N GLY A 87 -0.92 -1.00 -18.06
CA GLY A 87 -0.88 -2.39 -17.61
C GLY A 87 -1.28 -2.59 -16.15
N VAL A 88 -1.91 -1.58 -15.53
CA VAL A 88 -2.27 -1.55 -14.11
C VAL A 88 -3.74 -1.19 -13.95
N SER A 89 -4.39 -1.72 -12.92
CA SER A 89 -5.73 -1.36 -12.48
C SER A 89 -5.73 -1.20 -10.96
N LEU A 90 -6.01 0.03 -10.50
CA LEU A 90 -6.15 0.38 -9.09
C LEU A 90 -7.62 0.70 -8.79
N ARG A 91 -8.22 -0.03 -7.84
CA ARG A 91 -9.58 0.20 -7.36
C ARG A 91 -9.53 0.61 -5.90
N VAL A 92 -10.05 1.80 -5.59
CA VAL A 92 -10.14 2.36 -4.25
C VAL A 92 -11.61 2.56 -3.90
N ALA A 93 -11.99 2.14 -2.70
CA ALA A 93 -13.32 2.25 -2.14
C ALA A 93 -13.23 2.86 -0.73
N ASN A 94 -13.49 4.17 -0.64
CA ASN A 94 -13.53 4.89 0.64
C ASN A 94 -14.96 5.31 0.97
N GLY A 95 -15.36 5.18 2.24
CA GLY A 95 -16.64 5.67 2.67
C GLY A 95 -16.74 5.88 4.17
N VAL A 96 -17.72 6.68 4.57
CA VAL A 96 -18.06 6.96 5.95
C VAL A 96 -19.52 6.60 6.20
N TRP A 97 -19.76 5.90 7.32
CA TRP A 97 -21.08 5.53 7.79
C TRP A 97 -21.28 6.07 9.19
N ALA A 98 -22.31 6.90 9.41
CA ALA A 98 -22.59 7.51 10.70
C ALA A 98 -23.92 7.02 11.28
N GLY A 99 -23.99 6.74 12.57
CA GLY A 99 -25.23 6.35 13.28
C GLY A 99 -26.31 7.43 13.29
N THR A 100 -25.94 8.66 12.92
CA THR A 100 -26.81 9.83 12.86
C THR A 100 -27.02 10.31 11.42
N ALA A 101 -27.87 11.33 11.24
CA ALA A 101 -28.07 11.93 9.92
C ALA A 101 -26.77 12.57 9.42
N VAL A 102 -26.42 12.26 8.17
CA VAL A 102 -25.27 12.85 7.46
C VAL A 102 -25.72 14.08 6.69
N ARG A 103 -25.00 15.20 6.83
CA ARG A 103 -25.35 16.47 6.17
C ARG A 103 -25.28 16.34 4.64
N PRO A 104 -26.28 16.85 3.88
CA PRO A 104 -26.27 16.78 2.42
C PRO A 104 -25.02 17.39 1.77
N LYS A 105 -24.54 18.52 2.29
CA LYS A 105 -23.29 19.16 1.83
C LYS A 105 -22.07 18.26 1.98
N PHE A 106 -22.02 17.49 3.07
CA PHE A 106 -20.93 16.54 3.28
C PHE A 106 -21.02 15.38 2.29
N ILE A 107 -22.22 14.87 1.99
CA ILE A 107 -22.43 13.84 0.96
C ILE A 107 -21.92 14.32 -0.41
N GLU A 108 -22.20 15.56 -0.77
CA GLU A 108 -21.70 16.18 -2.01
C GLU A 108 -20.17 16.29 -2.01
N SER A 109 -19.57 16.74 -0.89
CA SER A 109 -18.11 16.81 -0.73
C SER A 109 -17.44 15.44 -0.79
N ALA A 110 -17.99 14.43 -0.11
CA ALA A 110 -17.51 13.05 -0.16
C ALA A 110 -17.60 12.47 -1.58
N THR A 111 -18.68 12.75 -2.30
CA THR A 111 -18.81 12.34 -3.71
C THR A 111 -17.75 12.99 -4.59
N ARG A 112 -17.36 14.23 -4.31
CA ARG A 112 -16.29 14.94 -5.01
C ARG A 112 -14.91 14.36 -4.67
N ILE A 113 -14.70 13.95 -3.42
CA ILE A 113 -13.46 13.32 -2.95
C ILE A 113 -13.46 11.84 -3.38
N HIS A 114 -12.88 11.56 -4.54
CA HIS A 114 -12.67 10.20 -5.06
C HIS A 114 -13.92 9.32 -5.16
N ARG A 115 -15.11 9.93 -5.33
CA ARG A 115 -16.41 9.23 -5.40
C ARG A 115 -16.69 8.39 -4.15
N ALA A 116 -16.27 8.90 -2.98
CA ALA A 116 -16.52 8.23 -1.72
C ALA A 116 -18.00 8.17 -1.38
N GLN A 117 -18.36 7.20 -0.54
CA GLN A 117 -19.71 7.08 0.01
C GLN A 117 -19.81 7.79 1.34
N ALA A 118 -20.89 8.54 1.55
CA ALA A 118 -21.29 9.00 2.87
C ALA A 118 -22.76 8.60 3.07
N ALA A 119 -23.06 7.88 4.15
CA ALA A 119 -24.39 7.35 4.40
C ALA A 119 -24.66 7.13 5.90
N PRO A 120 -25.92 6.99 6.31
CA PRO A 120 -26.25 6.47 7.64
C PRO A 120 -25.73 5.04 7.82
N LEU A 121 -25.35 4.69 9.04
CA LEU A 121 -24.86 3.37 9.43
C LEU A 121 -26.00 2.34 9.34
N PRO A 122 -25.86 1.28 8.52
CA PRO A 122 -26.89 0.25 8.41
C PRO A 122 -26.94 -0.63 9.66
N SER A 123 -28.07 -1.30 9.90
CA SER A 123 -28.24 -2.24 11.01
C SER A 123 -27.42 -3.53 10.90
N SER A 124 -26.87 -3.81 9.73
CA SER A 124 -25.92 -4.89 9.49
C SER A 124 -24.83 -4.43 8.54
N TYR A 125 -23.67 -5.11 8.52
CA TYR A 125 -22.59 -4.74 7.62
C TYR A 125 -22.75 -5.21 6.17
N GLU A 126 -23.82 -5.93 5.85
CA GLU A 126 -24.05 -6.48 4.50
C GLU A 126 -24.15 -5.39 3.41
N PRO A 127 -24.84 -4.25 3.63
CA PRO A 127 -24.81 -3.13 2.68
C PRO A 127 -23.42 -2.50 2.50
N VAL A 128 -22.63 -2.40 3.59
CA VAL A 128 -21.25 -1.88 3.53
C VAL A 128 -20.37 -2.81 2.71
N ASN A 129 -20.44 -4.13 2.97
CA ASN A 129 -19.70 -5.14 2.23
C ASN A 129 -20.07 -5.18 0.75
N SER A 130 -21.37 -5.15 0.43
CA SER A 130 -21.85 -5.14 -0.96
C SER A 130 -21.35 -3.91 -1.70
N TRP A 131 -21.35 -2.75 -1.05
CA TRP A 131 -20.79 -1.53 -1.61
C TRP A 131 -19.28 -1.67 -1.86
N VAL A 132 -18.50 -2.14 -0.89
CA VAL A 132 -17.04 -2.38 -1.05
C VAL A 132 -16.76 -3.35 -2.19
N GLN A 133 -17.50 -4.47 -2.25
CA GLN A 133 -17.35 -5.48 -3.28
C GLN A 133 -17.61 -4.90 -4.68
N SER A 134 -18.69 -4.11 -4.83
CA SER A 134 -19.01 -3.46 -6.10
C SER A 134 -17.95 -2.45 -6.56
N ARG A 135 -17.29 -1.77 -5.62
CA ARG A 135 -16.25 -0.75 -5.90
C ARG A 135 -14.88 -1.35 -6.19
N THR A 136 -14.65 -2.58 -5.75
CA THR A 136 -13.38 -3.31 -5.90
C THR A 136 -13.44 -4.41 -6.96
N ASP A 137 -14.48 -4.42 -7.81
CA ASP A 137 -14.74 -5.45 -8.82
C ASP A 137 -14.77 -6.88 -8.25
N GLY A 138 -15.22 -7.04 -7.00
CA GLY A 138 -15.26 -8.33 -6.31
C GLY A 138 -13.98 -8.74 -5.60
N GLU A 139 -12.88 -8.00 -5.77
CA GLU A 139 -11.56 -8.38 -5.23
C GLU A 139 -11.48 -8.30 -3.70
N VAL A 140 -12.30 -7.46 -3.07
CA VAL A 140 -12.46 -7.39 -1.61
C VAL A 140 -13.90 -7.83 -1.28
N PRO A 141 -14.15 -9.15 -1.17
CA PRO A 141 -15.52 -9.69 -1.13
C PRO A 141 -16.22 -9.47 0.21
N LYS A 142 -15.48 -9.43 1.32
CA LYS A 142 -16.05 -9.20 2.65
C LYS A 142 -15.05 -8.49 3.54
N LEU A 143 -15.45 -7.32 4.02
CA LEU A 143 -14.64 -6.51 4.92
C LEU A 143 -15.06 -6.76 6.37
N LEU A 144 -16.33 -6.55 6.67
CA LEU A 144 -16.88 -6.56 8.03
C LEU A 144 -17.76 -7.79 8.25
N SER A 145 -17.79 -8.27 9.49
CA SER A 145 -18.65 -9.40 9.88
C SER A 145 -19.56 -9.01 11.02
N GLY A 146 -20.78 -9.55 11.02
CA GLY A 146 -21.78 -9.25 12.05
C GLY A 146 -22.52 -7.93 11.81
N THR A 147 -22.87 -7.27 12.91
CA THR A 147 -23.59 -6.00 12.94
C THR A 147 -22.74 -4.95 13.65
N PRO A 148 -22.94 -3.65 13.39
CA PRO A 148 -22.31 -2.62 14.19
C PRO A 148 -22.66 -2.75 15.67
N ASP A 149 -21.70 -2.40 16.54
CA ASP A 149 -21.99 -2.24 17.96
C ASP A 149 -23.02 -1.11 18.12
N PRO A 150 -24.07 -1.25 18.97
CA PRO A 150 -25.04 -0.18 19.20
C PRO A 150 -24.45 1.16 19.65
N LEU A 151 -23.23 1.16 20.20
CA LEU A 151 -22.48 2.35 20.60
C LEU A 151 -21.64 2.95 19.46
N THR A 152 -21.60 2.30 18.28
CA THR A 152 -20.87 2.81 17.11
C THR A 152 -21.57 4.07 16.59
N VAL A 153 -20.88 5.20 16.69
CA VAL A 153 -21.31 6.51 16.21
C VAL A 153 -20.87 6.74 14.77
N SER A 154 -19.65 6.39 14.38
CA SER A 154 -19.25 6.41 12.97
C SER A 154 -18.10 5.47 12.61
N LEU A 155 -18.11 5.01 11.35
CA LEU A 155 -17.10 4.14 10.76
C LEU A 155 -16.54 4.78 9.51
N LEU A 156 -15.21 4.87 9.46
CA LEU A 156 -14.48 5.19 8.25
C LEU A 156 -13.91 3.90 7.66
N VAL A 157 -14.27 3.58 6.42
CA VAL A 157 -13.85 2.37 5.73
C VAL A 157 -13.01 2.73 4.52
N SER A 158 -11.91 2.01 4.34
CA SER A 158 -11.03 2.13 3.20
C SER A 158 -10.66 0.75 2.68
N ALA A 159 -11.03 0.43 1.44
CA ALA A 159 -10.70 -0.83 0.79
C ALA A 159 -10.04 -0.59 -0.56
N VAL A 160 -9.02 -1.36 -0.87
CA VAL A 160 -8.24 -1.17 -2.09
C VAL A 160 -7.73 -2.48 -2.66
N SER A 161 -7.83 -2.59 -3.99
CA SER A 161 -7.27 -3.71 -4.76
C SER A 161 -6.42 -3.19 -5.90
N PHE A 162 -5.35 -3.93 -6.20
CA PHE A 162 -4.44 -3.60 -7.28
C PHE A 162 -4.19 -4.81 -8.16
N LYS A 163 -4.23 -4.56 -9.46
CA LYS A 163 -3.82 -5.47 -10.51
C LYS A 163 -2.83 -4.78 -11.42
N GLY A 164 -1.98 -5.56 -12.05
CA GLY A 164 -0.79 -5.10 -12.73
C GLY A 164 -0.25 -6.23 -13.58
N VAL A 165 0.33 -5.94 -14.72
CA VAL A 165 0.99 -6.93 -15.58
C VAL A 165 2.46 -6.60 -15.62
N TRP A 166 3.34 -7.57 -15.36
CA TRP A 166 4.78 -7.36 -15.46
C TRP A 166 5.14 -6.96 -16.89
N ALA A 167 5.99 -5.95 -17.01
CA ALA A 167 6.64 -5.61 -18.27
C ALA A 167 7.45 -6.81 -18.78
N GLU A 168 8.26 -7.40 -17.90
CA GLU A 168 8.97 -8.66 -18.15
C GLU A 168 8.37 -9.78 -17.31
N ARG A 169 7.59 -10.67 -17.95
CA ARG A 169 6.87 -11.76 -17.27
C ARG A 169 7.79 -12.90 -16.83
N PHE A 170 7.33 -13.70 -15.89
CA PHE A 170 7.97 -14.97 -15.53
C PHE A 170 7.43 -16.09 -16.42
N GLU A 171 8.31 -17.01 -16.82
CA GLU A 171 7.91 -18.22 -17.54
C GLU A 171 7.32 -19.22 -16.53
N ARG A 172 6.08 -19.68 -16.79
CA ARG A 172 5.39 -20.63 -15.88
C ARG A 172 6.15 -21.94 -15.74
N GLU A 173 6.84 -22.36 -16.79
CA GLU A 173 7.62 -23.59 -16.88
C GLU A 173 8.85 -23.55 -15.96
N ARG A 174 9.29 -22.34 -15.58
CA ARG A 174 10.41 -22.12 -14.66
C ARG A 174 9.96 -21.99 -13.21
N THR A 175 8.65 -21.89 -12.97
CA THR A 175 8.09 -21.91 -11.61
C THR A 175 8.26 -23.31 -11.02
N ALA A 176 8.83 -23.37 -9.82
CA ALA A 176 9.09 -24.63 -9.14
C ALA A 176 8.84 -24.52 -7.65
N GLU A 177 8.38 -25.62 -7.04
CA GLU A 177 8.20 -25.73 -5.60
C GLU A 177 9.53 -25.48 -4.86
N GLY A 178 9.43 -24.85 -3.69
CA GLY A 178 10.52 -24.62 -2.77
C GLY A 178 10.03 -24.36 -1.36
N ALA A 179 10.97 -24.23 -0.44
CA ALA A 179 10.70 -23.93 0.97
C ALA A 179 10.77 -22.42 1.23
N PHE A 180 9.71 -21.86 1.79
CA PHE A 180 9.68 -20.54 2.41
C PHE A 180 9.85 -20.67 3.93
N TRP A 181 10.66 -19.82 4.55
CA TRP A 181 11.03 -19.89 5.97
C TRP A 181 10.41 -18.72 6.75
N PRO A 182 9.15 -18.81 7.20
CA PRO A 182 8.48 -17.73 7.93
C PRO A 182 9.10 -17.51 9.32
N LEU A 183 9.00 -16.30 9.83
CA LEU A 183 9.23 -16.01 11.24
C LEU A 183 7.99 -16.43 12.04
N SER A 184 8.18 -17.31 13.02
CA SER A 184 7.10 -17.85 13.85
C SER A 184 7.34 -17.53 15.33
N PRO A 185 6.28 -17.34 16.14
CA PRO A 185 6.41 -17.27 17.58
C PRO A 185 6.83 -18.65 18.13
N GLY A 186 8.05 -18.76 18.65
CA GLY A 186 8.61 -20.00 19.19
C GLY A 186 9.61 -20.66 18.24
N ALA A 187 10.72 -21.16 18.79
CA ALA A 187 11.99 -21.47 18.11
C ALA A 187 11.97 -22.53 16.98
N ALA A 188 10.82 -23.09 16.60
CA ALA A 188 10.73 -24.05 15.50
C ALA A 188 10.40 -23.32 14.19
N THR A 189 11.43 -22.99 13.41
CA THR A 189 11.27 -22.45 12.04
C THR A 189 10.83 -23.56 11.09
N ALA A 190 9.53 -23.88 11.08
CA ALA A 190 8.96 -24.80 10.10
C ALA A 190 8.88 -24.09 8.74
N SER A 191 9.46 -24.71 7.70
CA SER A 191 9.29 -24.22 6.33
C SER A 191 7.87 -24.47 5.84
N GLN A 192 7.37 -23.57 5.00
CA GLN A 192 6.13 -23.73 4.25
C GLN A 192 6.45 -23.96 2.76
N PRO A 193 5.80 -24.93 2.08
CA PRO A 193 5.97 -25.09 0.65
C PRO A 193 5.36 -23.89 -0.09
N ALA A 194 6.06 -23.42 -1.13
CA ALA A 194 5.61 -22.35 -2.00
C ALA A 194 6.10 -22.57 -3.44
N ASN A 195 5.31 -22.16 -4.43
CA ASN A 195 5.73 -22.14 -5.81
C ASN A 195 6.57 -20.88 -6.07
N PHE A 196 7.84 -21.04 -6.42
CA PHE A 196 8.72 -19.91 -6.70
C PHE A 196 8.78 -19.65 -8.20
N MET A 197 8.28 -18.49 -8.62
CA MET A 197 8.50 -17.96 -9.96
C MET A 197 9.95 -17.52 -10.12
N ARG A 198 10.59 -17.92 -11.22
CA ARG A 198 12.02 -17.74 -11.45
C ARG A 198 12.30 -17.03 -12.77
N ARG A 199 13.23 -16.07 -12.74
CA ARG A 199 13.68 -15.36 -13.94
C ARG A 199 15.17 -15.10 -13.86
N LYS A 200 15.83 -15.19 -15.01
CA LYS A 200 17.24 -14.79 -15.21
C LYS A 200 17.27 -13.72 -16.28
N GLY A 201 18.02 -12.66 -16.04
CA GLY A 201 18.20 -11.58 -17.01
C GLY A 201 18.48 -10.23 -16.36
N ALA A 202 18.48 -9.18 -17.18
CA ALA A 202 18.73 -7.83 -16.71
C ALA A 202 17.53 -7.26 -15.92
N ALA A 203 17.75 -6.86 -14.67
CA ALA A 203 16.76 -6.14 -13.88
C ALA A 203 17.41 -4.99 -13.08
N TRP A 204 16.58 -4.07 -12.60
CA TRP A 204 17.01 -3.02 -11.68
C TRP A 204 17.16 -3.60 -10.27
N ALA A 205 18.40 -3.73 -9.81
CA ALA A 205 18.66 -4.32 -8.50
C ALA A 205 19.88 -3.70 -7.81
N SER A 206 19.89 -3.79 -6.48
CA SER A 206 21.05 -3.51 -5.64
C SER A 206 21.18 -4.58 -4.55
N PRO A 207 22.38 -5.15 -4.31
CA PRO A 207 22.59 -6.11 -3.22
C PRO A 207 22.51 -5.46 -1.83
N THR A 208 22.67 -4.14 -1.75
CA THR A 208 22.68 -3.40 -0.49
C THR A 208 22.18 -1.98 -0.73
N VAL A 209 21.17 -1.57 0.04
CA VAL A 209 20.61 -0.21 0.00
C VAL A 209 20.69 0.39 1.41
N ALA A 210 21.54 1.39 1.59
CA ALA A 210 21.76 2.03 2.90
C ALA A 210 20.47 2.63 3.48
N ALA A 211 19.63 3.25 2.64
CA ALA A 211 18.34 3.81 3.03
C ALA A 211 17.34 2.76 3.55
N LEU A 212 17.56 1.47 3.25
CA LEU A 212 16.73 0.35 3.69
C LEU A 212 17.45 -0.54 4.70
N GLY A 213 18.34 0.03 5.52
CA GLY A 213 19.07 -0.72 6.55
C GLY A 213 20.04 -1.77 6.00
N GLY A 214 20.52 -1.58 4.77
CA GLY A 214 21.42 -2.52 4.10
C GLY A 214 20.72 -3.68 3.37
N ALA A 215 19.39 -3.68 3.31
CA ALA A 215 18.62 -4.67 2.56
C ALA A 215 18.98 -4.70 1.07
N ALA A 216 18.84 -5.87 0.45
CA ALA A 216 18.85 -5.99 -1.00
C ALA A 216 17.51 -5.52 -1.57
N ALA A 217 17.52 -4.96 -2.77
CA ALA A 217 16.34 -4.45 -3.43
C ALA A 217 16.29 -4.88 -4.90
N LEU A 218 15.10 -5.28 -5.34
CA LEU A 218 14.78 -5.62 -6.72
C LEU A 218 13.56 -4.81 -7.15
N ARG A 219 13.68 -4.14 -8.29
CA ARG A 219 12.57 -3.46 -8.95
C ARG A 219 12.13 -4.27 -10.16
N LEU A 220 10.82 -4.52 -10.25
CA LEU A 220 10.14 -5.11 -11.40
C LEU A 220 9.08 -4.13 -11.89
N ASP A 221 9.11 -3.81 -13.17
CA ASP A 221 8.22 -2.82 -13.76
C ASP A 221 6.91 -3.45 -14.22
N TYR A 222 5.82 -2.69 -14.14
CA TYR A 222 4.52 -3.05 -14.73
C TYR A 222 4.33 -2.36 -16.08
N GLY A 223 3.46 -2.91 -16.92
CA GLY A 223 3.05 -2.29 -18.18
C GLY A 223 3.76 -2.86 -19.40
N ASP A 224 3.93 -2.01 -20.42
CA ASP A 224 4.55 -2.38 -21.69
C ASP A 224 6.08 -2.34 -21.60
N ALA A 225 6.74 -3.47 -21.88
CA ALA A 225 8.20 -3.59 -21.85
C ALA A 225 8.91 -2.60 -22.78
N ASP A 226 8.33 -2.32 -23.95
CA ASP A 226 8.94 -1.42 -24.94
C ASP A 226 8.82 0.04 -24.50
N ALA A 227 7.75 0.40 -23.78
CA ALA A 227 7.59 1.73 -23.19
C ALA A 227 8.52 1.95 -21.98
N VAL A 228 8.79 0.90 -21.20
CA VAL A 228 9.61 0.95 -19.97
C VAL A 228 11.12 0.99 -20.28
N ALA A 229 11.57 0.42 -21.41
CA ALA A 229 12.99 0.41 -21.79
C ALA A 229 13.55 1.82 -22.07
N ASP A 230 12.72 2.72 -22.61
CA ASP A 230 13.11 4.07 -23.05
C ASP A 230 12.65 5.22 -22.13
N SER A 231 11.73 4.96 -21.18
CA SER A 231 11.18 6.00 -20.31
C SER A 231 11.71 5.92 -18.87
N LYS A 232 12.48 6.93 -18.46
CA LYS A 232 12.66 7.21 -17.03
C LYS A 232 11.41 7.92 -16.52
N GLY A 233 10.53 7.19 -15.84
CA GLY A 233 9.58 7.78 -14.89
C GLY A 233 8.13 7.93 -15.32
N ALA A 234 7.64 7.15 -16.29
CA ALA A 234 6.20 7.08 -16.60
C ALA A 234 5.71 5.64 -16.41
N GLY A 235 5.38 5.26 -15.18
CA GLY A 235 4.94 3.90 -14.89
C GLY A 235 4.73 3.57 -13.43
N PHE A 236 4.38 2.30 -13.21
CA PHE A 236 4.28 1.70 -11.89
C PHE A 236 5.34 0.60 -11.79
N CYS A 237 5.91 0.42 -10.60
CA CYS A 237 6.84 -0.68 -10.35
C CYS A 237 6.56 -1.36 -9.00
N ALA A 238 6.93 -2.62 -8.90
CA ALA A 238 7.06 -3.35 -7.64
C ALA A 238 8.51 -3.30 -7.16
N LEU A 239 8.71 -2.84 -5.94
CA LEU A 239 9.97 -2.89 -5.23
C LEU A 239 9.91 -4.01 -4.19
N PHE A 240 10.66 -5.09 -4.42
CA PHE A 240 10.87 -6.15 -3.47
C PHE A 240 12.13 -5.86 -2.65
N VAL A 241 12.01 -5.87 -1.33
CA VAL A 241 13.10 -5.56 -0.40
C VAL A 241 13.37 -6.78 0.47
N LEU A 242 14.56 -7.36 0.33
CA LEU A 242 15.00 -8.53 1.08
C LEU A 242 15.95 -8.07 2.20
N PRO A 243 15.58 -8.23 3.49
CA PRO A 243 16.46 -7.91 4.60
C PRO A 243 17.83 -8.58 4.45
N ALA A 244 18.88 -7.86 4.86
CA ALA A 244 20.27 -8.26 4.67
C ALA A 244 20.55 -9.66 5.25
N GLU A 245 19.97 -9.94 6.41
CA GLU A 245 20.08 -11.22 7.10
C GLU A 245 18.71 -11.85 7.32
N ALA A 246 18.68 -13.16 7.58
CA ALA A 246 17.46 -13.80 8.05
C ALA A 246 17.24 -13.49 9.55
N GLY A 247 15.98 -13.40 9.95
CA GLY A 247 15.63 -13.17 11.36
C GLY A 247 14.81 -11.90 11.59
N GLU A 248 14.15 -11.86 12.74
CA GLU A 248 13.27 -10.76 13.14
C GLU A 248 14.03 -9.43 13.25
N ALA A 249 15.26 -9.44 13.80
CA ALA A 249 16.05 -8.23 13.98
C ALA A 249 16.37 -7.52 12.66
N SER A 250 16.77 -8.26 11.62
CA SER A 250 17.08 -7.66 10.30
C SER A 250 15.83 -7.12 9.61
N LEU A 251 14.70 -7.83 9.74
CA LEU A 251 13.41 -7.37 9.24
C LEU A 251 12.94 -6.10 9.97
N ALA A 252 13.02 -6.08 11.30
CA ALA A 252 12.67 -4.94 12.13
C ALA A 252 13.56 -3.73 11.82
N ALA A 253 14.87 -3.91 11.62
CA ALA A 253 15.78 -2.85 11.21
C ALA A 253 15.42 -2.27 9.83
N THR A 254 15.04 -3.13 8.88
CA THR A 254 14.59 -2.70 7.55
C THR A 254 13.30 -1.88 7.65
N ILE A 255 12.33 -2.33 8.46
CA ILE A 255 11.06 -1.61 8.71
C ILE A 255 11.32 -0.27 9.42
N ALA A 256 12.20 -0.25 10.41
CA ALA A 256 12.58 0.97 11.12
C ALA A 256 13.26 1.98 10.18
N ALA A 257 14.06 1.51 9.22
CA ALA A 257 14.69 2.37 8.21
C ALA A 257 13.68 3.03 7.26
N LEU A 258 12.49 2.43 7.08
CA LEU A 258 11.39 3.05 6.32
C LEU A 258 10.75 4.23 7.06
N ARG A 259 10.90 4.32 8.38
CA ARG A 259 10.23 5.33 9.19
C ARG A 259 10.82 6.71 8.93
N THR A 260 10.14 7.50 8.10
CA THR A 260 10.38 8.94 8.00
C THR A 260 9.63 9.66 9.11
N ALA A 261 10.30 10.49 9.90
CA ALA A 261 9.59 11.35 10.85
C ALA A 261 8.62 12.28 10.09
N PRO A 262 7.35 12.41 10.50
CA PRO A 262 6.45 13.41 9.94
C PRO A 262 7.03 14.79 10.24
N SER A 263 7.38 15.54 9.19
CA SER A 263 7.88 16.91 9.30
C SER A 263 6.79 17.86 8.80
N PRO A 264 6.43 18.91 9.56
CA PRO A 264 5.32 19.80 9.23
C PRO A 264 5.56 20.70 8.00
N VAL A 265 6.73 20.67 7.38
CA VAL A 265 7.06 21.51 6.21
C VAL A 265 7.76 20.67 5.12
N ASP A 266 7.00 20.29 4.10
CA ASP A 266 7.54 19.74 2.85
C ASP A 266 8.11 20.87 1.98
N THR A 267 9.34 21.29 2.28
CA THR A 267 10.12 22.07 1.31
C THR A 267 10.69 21.15 0.24
N SER A 268 10.92 21.68 -0.97
CA SER A 268 11.52 20.95 -2.09
C SER A 268 12.89 20.31 -1.79
N ALA A 269 13.53 20.74 -0.69
CA ALA A 269 14.81 20.25 -0.18
C ALA A 269 14.72 19.09 0.84
N ALA A 270 13.51 18.65 1.24
CA ALA A 270 13.37 17.49 2.13
C ALA A 270 13.94 16.22 1.47
N PRO A 271 14.64 15.35 2.23
CA PRO A 271 15.20 14.12 1.69
C PRO A 271 14.08 13.28 1.07
N ALA A 272 14.37 12.68 -0.08
CA ALA A 272 13.49 11.68 -0.69
C ALA A 272 13.18 10.60 0.36
N ASP A 273 11.94 10.13 0.41
CA ASP A 273 11.58 9.03 1.29
C ASP A 273 12.48 7.80 1.00
N PRO A 274 12.65 6.87 1.97
CA PRO A 274 13.55 5.74 1.83
C PRO A 274 13.31 4.87 0.59
N LEU A 275 12.06 4.76 0.11
CA LEU A 275 11.74 3.99 -1.10
C LEU A 275 12.19 4.72 -2.36
N SER A 276 11.91 6.02 -2.46
CA SER A 276 12.40 6.89 -3.54
C SER A 276 13.94 6.95 -3.57
N ALA A 277 14.57 7.06 -2.40
CA ALA A 277 16.02 6.98 -2.26
C ALA A 277 16.56 5.63 -2.74
N ALA A 278 15.91 4.52 -2.36
CA ALA A 278 16.28 3.18 -2.82
C ALA A 278 16.23 3.07 -4.35
N LEU A 279 15.14 3.52 -4.99
CA LEU A 279 14.97 3.50 -6.44
C LEU A 279 16.12 4.21 -7.18
N SER A 280 16.58 5.36 -6.67
CA SER A 280 17.69 6.11 -7.27
C SER A 280 19.05 5.39 -7.22
N THR A 281 19.21 4.44 -6.30
CA THR A 281 20.45 3.66 -6.13
C THR A 281 20.49 2.38 -6.95
N LEU A 282 19.33 1.92 -7.46
CA LEU A 282 19.27 0.70 -8.27
C LEU A 282 20.05 0.87 -9.58
N ARG A 283 20.63 -0.23 -10.07
CA ARG A 283 21.34 -0.27 -11.35
C ARG A 283 20.86 -1.49 -12.14
N ARG A 284 20.74 -1.35 -13.46
CA ARG A 284 20.45 -2.49 -14.34
C ARG A 284 21.62 -3.45 -14.32
N ARG A 285 21.36 -4.72 -13.98
CA ARG A 285 22.37 -5.79 -13.90
C ARG A 285 21.73 -7.15 -14.11
N GLU A 286 22.54 -8.14 -14.46
CA GLU A 286 22.11 -9.55 -14.51
C GLU A 286 21.72 -10.05 -13.12
N VAL A 287 20.51 -10.56 -13.00
CA VAL A 287 19.96 -11.16 -11.76
C VAL A 287 19.48 -12.59 -12.01
N ASP A 288 19.52 -13.40 -10.96
CA ASP A 288 18.82 -14.69 -10.88
C ASP A 288 17.83 -14.58 -9.72
N VAL A 289 16.56 -14.31 -10.06
CA VAL A 289 15.52 -13.99 -9.08
C VAL A 289 14.59 -15.19 -8.88
N SER A 290 14.22 -15.43 -7.63
CA SER A 290 13.23 -16.41 -7.19
C SER A 290 12.28 -15.77 -6.19
N ILE A 291 11.01 -15.57 -6.57
CA ILE A 291 9.96 -14.96 -5.73
C ILE A 291 8.82 -15.97 -5.57
N PRO A 292 8.23 -16.14 -4.38
CA PRO A 292 7.07 -17.02 -4.24
C PRO A 292 5.85 -16.43 -4.95
N ARG A 293 4.96 -17.28 -5.48
CA ARG A 293 3.61 -16.90 -5.87
C ARG A 293 2.75 -16.80 -4.61
N PHE A 294 2.05 -15.69 -4.41
CA PHE A 294 1.24 -15.49 -3.21
C PHE A 294 0.11 -14.49 -3.39
N THR A 295 -0.89 -14.61 -2.53
CA THR A 295 -1.87 -13.54 -2.26
C THR A 295 -1.59 -12.95 -0.88
N ALA A 296 -1.34 -11.66 -0.84
CA ALA A 296 -1.24 -10.87 0.37
C ALA A 296 -2.58 -10.16 0.60
N GLU A 297 -3.26 -10.54 1.67
CA GLU A 297 -4.52 -9.92 2.10
C GLU A 297 -4.35 -9.43 3.53
N TRP A 298 -4.71 -8.17 3.76
CA TRP A 298 -4.84 -7.59 5.08
C TRP A 298 -6.29 -7.11 5.18
N GLY A 299 -7.12 -7.89 5.88
CA GLY A 299 -8.56 -7.65 6.03
C GLY A 299 -8.86 -6.41 6.85
N ALA A 300 -10.12 -6.22 7.27
CA ALA A 300 -10.63 -5.03 7.98
C ALA A 300 -9.94 -4.75 9.33
N SER A 301 -8.73 -4.23 9.25
CA SER A 301 -7.87 -4.00 10.38
C SER A 301 -8.06 -2.57 10.84
N SER A 302 -8.23 -2.40 12.15
CA SER A 302 -8.33 -1.07 12.74
C SER A 302 -6.99 -0.35 12.67
N LEU A 303 -7.02 0.86 12.12
CA LEU A 303 -5.91 1.80 12.12
C LEU A 303 -5.91 2.70 13.36
N LYS A 304 -6.93 2.59 14.24
CA LYS A 304 -7.15 3.50 15.38
C LYS A 304 -5.92 3.62 16.28
N THR A 305 -5.34 2.50 16.71
CA THR A 305 -4.16 2.49 17.58
C THR A 305 -2.95 3.16 16.92
N ALA A 306 -2.72 2.88 15.64
CA ALA A 306 -1.62 3.49 14.89
C ALA A 306 -1.83 4.99 14.68
N LEU A 307 -3.05 5.42 14.33
CA LEU A 307 -3.40 6.83 14.14
C LEU A 307 -3.28 7.63 15.44
N ARG A 308 -3.69 7.05 16.57
CA ARG A 308 -3.48 7.63 17.90
C ARG A 308 -2.00 7.79 18.23
N ALA A 309 -1.18 6.78 17.95
CA ALA A 309 0.27 6.86 18.15
C ALA A 309 0.92 7.95 17.29
N LEU A 310 0.32 8.28 16.13
CA LEU A 310 0.73 9.37 15.26
C LEU A 310 0.15 10.75 15.64
N GLY A 311 -0.66 10.82 16.70
CA GLY A 311 -1.16 12.08 17.26
C GLY A 311 -2.56 12.50 16.81
N LEU A 312 -3.34 11.59 16.19
CA LEU A 312 -4.77 11.79 15.98
C LEU A 312 -5.52 11.31 17.22
N LEU A 313 -5.96 12.23 18.07
CA LEU A 313 -6.64 11.94 19.34
C LEU A 313 -8.05 12.53 19.34
N SER A 314 -8.15 13.82 19.04
CA SER A 314 -9.42 14.57 19.09
C SER A 314 -10.46 13.98 18.15
N ALA A 315 -10.07 13.43 17.01
CA ALA A 315 -10.98 12.78 16.08
C ALA A 315 -11.66 11.51 16.63
N PHE A 316 -11.08 10.86 17.65
CA PHE A 316 -11.63 9.65 18.25
C PHE A 316 -12.35 9.88 19.58
N ASP A 317 -12.01 10.97 20.29
CA ASP A 317 -12.46 11.17 21.67
C ASP A 317 -13.16 12.52 21.90
N GLY A 318 -13.15 13.41 20.90
CA GLY A 318 -13.67 14.77 21.03
C GLY A 318 -15.13 14.90 20.65
N SER A 319 -15.86 15.71 21.43
CA SER A 319 -17.20 16.19 21.06
C SER A 319 -17.09 17.45 20.19
N GLY A 320 -18.07 17.64 19.30
CA GLY A 320 -18.18 18.75 18.37
C GLY A 320 -17.06 18.78 17.32
N GLN A 321 -16.40 17.64 17.06
CA GLN A 321 -15.25 17.58 16.15
C GLN A 321 -15.63 17.39 14.68
N PHE A 322 -16.86 16.94 14.40
CA PHE A 322 -17.34 16.63 13.05
C PHE A 322 -18.68 17.31 12.70
N LEU A 323 -18.80 18.60 13.01
CA LEU A 323 -20.04 19.36 12.74
C LEU A 323 -20.30 19.59 11.24
N GLU A 324 -19.29 19.40 10.37
CA GLU A 324 -19.52 19.42 8.94
C GLU A 324 -20.10 18.10 8.42
N LEU A 325 -19.84 16.98 9.10
CA LEU A 325 -20.41 15.65 8.81
C LEU A 325 -21.86 15.52 9.28
N SER A 326 -22.16 15.94 10.52
CA SER A 326 -23.46 15.77 11.18
C SER A 326 -23.74 16.95 12.10
N ASP A 327 -25.01 17.30 12.31
CA ASP A 327 -25.40 18.34 13.27
C ASP A 327 -25.31 17.82 14.73
N GLU A 328 -25.12 16.52 14.92
CA GLU A 328 -25.00 15.88 16.24
C GLU A 328 -23.57 16.06 16.80
N PRO A 329 -23.40 16.70 17.97
CA PRO A 329 -22.09 17.03 18.52
C PRO A 329 -21.31 15.79 18.98
N ASP A 330 -21.97 14.69 19.32
CA ASP A 330 -21.30 13.48 19.80
C ASP A 330 -20.69 12.63 18.68
N VAL A 331 -20.83 13.06 17.41
CA VAL A 331 -20.22 12.38 16.28
C VAL A 331 -18.70 12.51 16.31
N HIS A 332 -18.05 11.35 16.39
CA HIS A 332 -16.61 11.15 16.35
C HIS A 332 -16.29 9.86 15.57
N LEU A 333 -15.03 9.62 15.23
CA LEU A 333 -14.60 8.38 14.58
C LEU A 333 -14.49 7.27 15.63
N ASP A 334 -15.33 6.22 15.56
CA ASP A 334 -15.12 5.05 16.40
C ASP A 334 -14.01 4.19 15.84
N GLU A 335 -14.06 3.90 14.55
CA GLU A 335 -13.12 3.01 13.90
C GLU A 335 -12.72 3.52 12.51
N VAL A 336 -11.44 3.32 12.20
CA VAL A 336 -10.88 3.53 10.86
C VAL A 336 -10.40 2.18 10.36
N LEU A 337 -11.19 1.57 9.48
CA LEU A 337 -11.00 0.21 9.02
C LEU A 337 -10.38 0.22 7.63
N HIS A 338 -9.23 -0.42 7.50
CA HIS A 338 -8.53 -0.55 6.24
C HIS A 338 -8.44 -2.01 5.79
N ALA A 339 -8.66 -2.25 4.51
CA ALA A 339 -8.31 -3.51 3.87
C ALA A 339 -7.58 -3.31 2.56
N ALA A 340 -6.64 -4.20 2.31
CA ALA A 340 -5.81 -4.21 1.13
C ALA A 340 -5.59 -5.64 0.65
N ARG A 341 -5.63 -5.83 -0.68
CA ARG A 341 -5.32 -7.11 -1.31
C ARG A 341 -4.40 -6.91 -2.51
N VAL A 342 -3.33 -7.69 -2.56
CA VAL A 342 -2.37 -7.78 -3.68
C VAL A 342 -2.10 -9.26 -3.96
N GLU A 343 -2.28 -9.67 -5.20
CA GLU A 343 -1.89 -11.00 -5.70
C GLU A 343 -0.62 -10.88 -6.52
N VAL A 344 0.34 -11.79 -6.38
CA VAL A 344 1.61 -11.80 -7.13
C VAL A 344 1.77 -13.15 -7.82
N ASN A 345 1.88 -13.15 -9.15
CA ASN A 345 2.05 -14.35 -9.98
C ASN A 345 2.95 -14.08 -11.21
N GLU A 346 3.07 -15.06 -12.10
CA GLU A 346 4.00 -15.00 -13.24
C GLU A 346 3.69 -13.93 -14.29
N GLU A 347 2.42 -13.54 -14.43
CA GLU A 347 1.99 -12.52 -15.39
C GLU A 347 2.17 -11.12 -14.83
N GLY A 348 2.06 -10.98 -13.51
CA GLY A 348 1.92 -9.70 -12.86
C GLY A 348 1.31 -9.85 -11.47
N THR A 349 0.51 -8.85 -11.13
CA THR A 349 -0.56 -8.93 -10.16
C THR A 349 -1.90 -9.17 -10.89
N ALA A 350 -2.21 -10.46 -11.17
CA ALA A 350 -3.39 -11.07 -11.84
C ALA A 350 -3.42 -11.20 -13.41
N ALA A 351 -3.96 -12.35 -13.90
CA ALA A 351 -3.72 -13.17 -15.15
C ALA A 351 -4.06 -12.58 -16.56
N ALA A 352 -3.72 -13.11 -17.77
CA ALA A 352 -3.21 -14.39 -18.33
C ALA A 352 -2.51 -14.24 -19.73
N ALA A 353 -1.55 -15.16 -20.02
CA ALA A 353 -0.94 -15.68 -21.27
C ALA A 353 -0.06 -14.78 -22.19
N ALA A 354 1.19 -15.22 -22.44
CA ALA A 354 1.86 -15.23 -23.76
C ALA A 354 3.22 -15.97 -23.74
N THR A 355 3.49 -16.72 -24.82
CA THR A 355 4.71 -17.46 -25.18
C THR A 355 5.83 -16.56 -25.72
N VAL A 356 7.10 -16.81 -25.36
CA VAL A 356 8.28 -16.21 -26.02
C VAL A 356 9.40 -17.23 -26.20
N ALA A 357 10.09 -17.15 -27.35
CA ALA A 357 11.20 -17.99 -27.78
C ALA A 357 12.57 -17.44 -27.34
N GLU A 358 13.50 -18.32 -26.97
CA GLU A 358 14.88 -17.97 -26.63
C GLU A 358 15.81 -17.97 -27.88
N MET A 359 16.66 -16.94 -28.01
CA MET A 359 17.86 -16.99 -28.84
C MET A 359 19.10 -16.78 -27.95
N GLY A 360 20.02 -17.76 -27.99
CA GLY A 360 21.22 -17.78 -27.16
C GLY A 360 22.40 -16.99 -27.75
N VAL A 361 23.22 -16.43 -26.86
CA VAL A 361 24.57 -15.93 -27.19
C VAL A 361 25.61 -16.53 -26.24
N ARG A 362 26.80 -16.81 -26.78
CA ARG A 362 27.92 -17.47 -26.11
C ARG A 362 28.91 -16.45 -25.53
N SER A 363 28.96 -16.36 -24.21
CA SER A 363 30.12 -16.02 -23.37
C SER A 363 29.76 -16.38 -21.93
N LEU A 364 30.72 -16.68 -21.03
CA LEU A 364 30.42 -16.89 -19.61
C LEU A 364 30.12 -15.50 -19.00
N PRO A 365 28.85 -15.16 -18.70
CA PRO A 365 28.52 -13.85 -18.16
C PRO A 365 29.11 -13.71 -16.74
N PRO A 366 29.33 -12.49 -16.23
CA PRO A 366 29.57 -12.31 -14.80
C PRO A 366 28.46 -13.01 -14.00
N ARG A 367 28.81 -13.61 -12.85
CA ARG A 367 27.82 -14.32 -12.03
C ARG A 367 26.66 -13.38 -11.71
N PRO A 368 25.42 -13.76 -12.03
CA PRO A 368 24.26 -12.91 -11.79
C PRO A 368 24.09 -12.70 -10.29
N LEU A 369 23.50 -11.56 -9.92
CA LEU A 369 23.10 -11.32 -8.53
C LEU A 369 21.92 -12.25 -8.18
N GLU A 370 22.14 -13.21 -7.28
CA GLU A 370 21.09 -14.10 -6.81
C GLU A 370 20.20 -13.42 -5.77
N LEU A 371 18.90 -13.36 -6.04
CA LEU A 371 17.89 -12.82 -5.12
C LEU A 371 16.80 -13.86 -4.89
N ARG A 372 16.83 -14.49 -3.71
CA ARG A 372 15.88 -15.53 -3.32
C ARG A 372 15.00 -15.03 -2.18
N PHE A 373 13.73 -14.78 -2.47
CA PHE A 373 12.73 -14.32 -1.52
C PHE A 373 12.07 -15.50 -0.79
N ASN A 374 12.90 -16.37 -0.20
CA ASN A 374 12.46 -17.57 0.51
C ASN A 374 12.34 -17.38 2.03
N ARG A 375 12.36 -16.13 2.49
CA ARG A 375 12.22 -15.70 3.89
C ARG A 375 11.51 -14.34 3.90
N PRO A 376 11.06 -13.84 5.07
CA PRO A 376 10.27 -12.62 5.11
C PRO A 376 10.94 -11.44 4.44
N PHE A 377 10.13 -10.71 3.68
CA PHE A 377 10.56 -9.61 2.83
C PHE A 377 9.50 -8.51 2.81
N LEU A 378 9.84 -7.34 2.29
CA LEU A 378 8.90 -6.25 2.07
C LEU A 378 8.56 -6.12 0.58
N LEU A 379 7.33 -5.73 0.31
CA LEU A 379 6.83 -5.40 -1.01
C LEU A 379 6.32 -3.96 -0.98
N ALA A 380 6.72 -3.13 -1.94
CA ALA A 380 6.07 -1.85 -2.20
C ALA A 380 5.65 -1.76 -3.67
N VAL A 381 4.46 -1.25 -3.93
CA VAL A 381 4.02 -0.88 -5.29
C VAL A 381 4.05 0.64 -5.37
N LEU A 382 4.81 1.17 -6.33
CA LEU A 382 5.17 2.59 -6.39
C LEU A 382 4.71 3.19 -7.72
N HIS A 383 4.22 4.44 -7.65
CA HIS A 383 4.11 5.31 -8.82
C HIS A 383 5.44 6.02 -9.02
N GLU A 384 6.09 5.81 -10.15
CA GLU A 384 7.47 6.24 -10.34
C GLU A 384 7.64 7.74 -10.44
N GLU A 385 6.70 8.42 -11.09
CA GLU A 385 6.80 9.87 -11.31
C GLU A 385 6.76 10.63 -9.99
N THR A 386 5.92 10.18 -9.05
CA THR A 386 5.72 10.86 -7.76
C THR A 386 6.49 10.22 -6.61
N GLY A 387 7.02 9.01 -6.78
CA GLY A 387 7.58 8.20 -5.70
C GLY A 387 6.52 7.72 -4.70
N THR A 388 5.23 7.88 -5.01
CA THR A 388 4.15 7.58 -4.06
C THR A 388 3.91 6.08 -3.96
N PRO A 389 3.96 5.50 -2.75
CA PRO A 389 3.58 4.11 -2.55
C PRO A 389 2.07 3.92 -2.63
N LEU A 390 1.62 3.13 -3.59
CA LEU A 390 0.25 2.63 -3.67
C LEU A 390 0.02 1.55 -2.61
N PHE A 391 1.01 0.67 -2.41
CA PHE A 391 0.99 -0.38 -1.40
C PHE A 391 2.35 -0.48 -0.72
N VAL A 392 2.33 -0.80 0.57
CA VAL A 392 3.52 -1.20 1.34
C VAL A 392 3.13 -2.40 2.20
N GLY A 393 3.91 -3.47 2.14
CA GLY A 393 3.58 -4.72 2.79
C GLY A 393 4.79 -5.45 3.35
N ARG A 394 4.60 -6.11 4.50
CA ARG A 394 5.48 -7.12 5.06
C ARG A 394 4.90 -8.49 4.75
N ILE A 395 5.68 -9.33 4.08
CA ILE A 395 5.30 -10.68 3.70
C ILE A 395 6.06 -11.67 4.60
N ASN A 396 5.37 -12.25 5.58
CA ASN A 396 5.96 -13.23 6.50
C ASN A 396 5.43 -14.65 6.26
N SER A 397 4.12 -14.81 6.07
CA SER A 397 3.47 -16.09 5.76
C SER A 397 2.16 -15.79 5.01
N PRO A 398 2.22 -15.40 3.72
CA PRO A 398 1.04 -15.12 2.92
C PRO A 398 0.34 -16.41 2.49
N GLN A 399 -0.82 -16.29 1.84
CA GLN A 399 -1.45 -17.43 1.19
C GLN A 399 -0.66 -17.78 -0.08
N PHE A 400 0.12 -18.86 -0.02
CA PHE A 400 0.82 -19.39 -1.20
C PHE A 400 -0.15 -20.10 -2.15
N SER A 401 0.17 -20.09 -3.44
CA SER A 401 -0.69 -20.60 -4.54
C SER A 401 0.11 -21.30 -5.64
#